data_AF-A0A1G2R1U9-F1
#
_entry.id   AF-A0A1G2R1U9-F1
#
_cell.length_a   1.000
_cell.length_b   1.000
_cell.length_c   1.000
_cell.angle_alpha   90.00
_cell.angle_beta   90.00
_cell.angle_gamma   90.00
#
_symmetry.space_group_name_H-M   'P 1'
#
loop_
_entity.id
_entity.type
_entity.pdbx_description
1 polymer ?
#
loop_
_entity_poly.entity_id
_entity_poly.type
_entity_poly.pdbx_seq_one_letter_code
_entity_poly.pdbx_strand_id
1 'polypeptide(L)'
;MNLYTILIDFADRLVGIGQYSAVSPKEALMSFIKSNGSLEGYNREGVAEAFNELIHVANDKGIWLILFKPEILEIKVHADNPILGGTIVQTDPTAPVRNESDKP
;
A
#
# COMPACT_ATOMS: atom_id res chain seq x y z
N MET A 1 -11.79 6.86 -13.91
CA MET A 1 -10.99 5.96 -13.07
C MET A 1 -9.73 6.74 -12.69
N ASN A 2 -9.35 6.76 -11.42
CA ASN A 2 -8.21 7.55 -10.94
C ASN A 2 -6.97 6.64 -10.85
N LEU A 3 -5.79 7.21 -10.99
CA LEU A 3 -4.53 6.49 -10.77
C LEU A 3 -4.03 6.78 -9.35
N TYR A 4 -3.82 5.74 -8.55
CA TYR A 4 -3.27 5.89 -7.21
C TYR A 4 -1.90 5.25 -7.12
N THR A 5 -0.95 5.97 -6.53
CA THR A 5 0.35 5.44 -6.13
C THR A 5 0.30 5.10 -4.65
N ILE A 6 0.66 3.88 -4.31
CA ILE A 6 0.66 3.37 -2.94
C ILE A 6 2.09 3.08 -2.55
N LEU A 7 2.46 3.56 -1.37
CA LEU A 7 3.72 3.29 -0.71
C LEU A 7 3.39 2.61 0.62
N ILE A 8 4.02 1.49 0.92
CA ILE A 8 3.98 0.86 2.24
C ILE A 8 5.38 0.80 2.83
N ASP A 9 5.48 1.10 4.12
CA ASP A 9 6.75 1.16 4.84
C ASP A 9 6.95 -0.13 5.64
N PHE A 10 8.12 -0.75 5.50
CA PHE A 10 8.54 -1.91 6.26
C PHE A 10 9.57 -1.51 7.34
N ALA A 11 9.69 -2.30 8.40
CA ALA A 11 10.57 -2.00 9.53
C ALA A 11 12.06 -1.98 9.19
N ASP A 12 12.47 -2.74 8.18
CA ASP A 12 13.82 -2.74 7.62
C ASP A 12 14.12 -1.54 6.70
N ARG A 13 13.21 -0.56 6.64
CA ARG A 13 13.27 0.64 5.79
C ARG A 13 13.14 0.37 4.30
N LEU A 14 12.76 -0.84 3.90
CA LEU A 14 12.28 -1.07 2.55
C LEU A 14 10.92 -0.41 2.36
N VAL A 15 10.61 -0.10 1.10
CA VAL A 15 9.33 0.49 0.70
C VAL A 15 8.74 -0.32 -0.43
N GLY A 16 7.52 -0.79 -0.24
CA GLY A 16 6.71 -1.39 -1.30
C GLY A 16 6.01 -0.28 -2.07
N ILE A 17 6.18 -0.22 -3.39
CA ILE A 17 5.55 0.80 -4.23
C ILE A 17 4.73 0.13 -5.33
N GLY A 18 3.53 0.64 -5.60
CA GLY A 18 2.72 0.19 -6.72
C GLY A 18 1.71 1.24 -7.19
N GLN A 19 1.32 1.15 -8.46
CA GLN A 19 0.34 2.06 -9.06
C GLN A 19 -0.88 1.30 -9.57
N TYR A 20 -2.07 1.79 -9.23
CA TYR A 20 -3.33 1.09 -9.48
C TYR A 20 -4.40 2.06 -9.96
N SER A 21 -5.03 1.70 -11.07
CA SER A 21 -6.25 2.38 -11.53
C SER A 21 -7.45 1.88 -10.74
N ALA A 22 -8.12 2.78 -10.02
CA ALA A 22 -9.25 2.44 -9.16
C ALA A 22 -10.27 3.59 -9.08
N VAL A 23 -11.47 3.33 -8.57
CA VAL A 23 -12.48 4.36 -8.30
C VAL A 23 -12.30 5.02 -6.93
N SER A 24 -11.54 4.39 -6.02
CA SER A 24 -11.27 4.91 -4.67
C SER A 24 -9.87 4.54 -4.15
N PRO A 25 -9.30 5.30 -3.20
CA PRO A 25 -8.03 4.96 -2.57
C PRO A 25 -8.10 3.60 -1.84
N LYS A 26 -9.26 3.26 -1.25
CA LYS A 26 -9.47 1.96 -0.60
C LYS A 26 -9.38 0.81 -1.60
N GLU A 27 -10.01 0.94 -2.77
CA GLU A 27 -9.93 -0.08 -3.81
C GLU A 27 -8.51 -0.22 -4.38
N ALA A 28 -7.80 0.89 -4.54
CA ALA A 28 -6.39 0.85 -4.92
C ALA A 28 -5.56 0.08 -3.88
N LEU A 29 -5.76 0.36 -2.59
CA LEU A 29 -5.08 -0.35 -1.50
C LEU A 29 -5.36 -1.85 -1.53
N MET A 30 -6.61 -2.24 -1.73
CA MET A 30 -6.95 -3.66 -1.86
C MET A 30 -6.30 -4.30 -3.09
N SER A 31 -6.17 -3.58 -4.20
CA SER A 31 -5.46 -4.05 -5.39
C SER A 31 -3.96 -4.23 -5.12
N PHE A 32 -3.35 -3.28 -4.40
CA PHE A 32 -1.97 -3.39 -3.93
C PHE A 32 -1.78 -4.64 -3.07
N ILE A 33 -2.59 -4.81 -2.03
CA ILE A 33 -2.46 -5.95 -1.09
C ILE A 33 -2.60 -7.29 -1.83
N LYS A 34 -3.51 -7.35 -2.81
CA LYS A 34 -3.77 -8.57 -3.57
C LYS A 34 -2.72 -8.92 -4.61
N SER A 35 -1.94 -7.97 -5.13
CA SER A 35 -1.11 -8.19 -6.32
C SER A 35 0.36 -7.81 -6.18
N ASN A 36 0.72 -6.84 -5.34
CA ASN A 36 2.07 -6.29 -5.34
C ASN A 36 3.12 -7.32 -4.90
N GLY A 37 4.22 -7.45 -5.65
CA GLY A 37 5.30 -8.38 -5.32
C GLY A 37 6.03 -8.08 -4.00
N SER A 38 5.98 -6.85 -3.48
CA SER A 38 6.60 -6.52 -2.17
C SER A 38 5.95 -7.23 -0.98
N LEU A 39 4.74 -7.77 -1.17
CA LEU A 39 4.02 -8.58 -0.19
C LEU A 39 4.11 -10.09 -0.47
N GLU A 40 5.06 -10.52 -1.30
CA GLU A 40 5.37 -11.95 -1.43
C GLU A 40 5.86 -12.51 -0.08
N GLY A 41 5.30 -13.65 0.33
CA GLY A 41 5.56 -14.26 1.66
C GLY A 41 4.67 -13.75 2.81
N TYR A 42 3.99 -12.61 2.65
CA TYR A 42 3.06 -12.10 3.65
C TYR A 42 1.67 -12.75 3.56
N ASN A 43 0.99 -12.91 4.70
CA ASN A 43 -0.43 -13.26 4.75
C ASN A 43 -1.28 -12.06 4.26
N ARG A 44 -1.62 -12.04 2.97
CA ARG A 44 -2.37 -10.93 2.33
C ARG A 44 -3.74 -10.70 2.95
N GLU A 45 -4.43 -11.75 3.41
CA GLU A 45 -5.72 -11.61 4.11
C GLU A 45 -5.51 -10.91 5.46
N GLY A 46 -4.53 -11.36 6.24
CA GLY A 46 -4.16 -10.71 7.49
C GLY A 46 -3.69 -9.26 7.32
N VAL A 47 -2.97 -8.93 6.25
CA VAL A 47 -2.60 -7.55 5.91
C VAL A 47 -3.84 -6.71 5.59
N ALA A 48 -4.81 -7.26 4.87
CA ALA A 48 -6.07 -6.58 4.59
C ALA A 48 -6.93 -6.38 5.85
N GLU A 49 -6.91 -7.33 6.78
CA GLU A 49 -7.61 -7.22 8.08
C GLU A 49 -6.91 -6.27 9.06
N ALA A 50 -5.58 -6.18 8.99
CA ALA A 50 -4.78 -5.29 9.83
C ALA A 50 -4.88 -3.81 9.42
N PHE A 51 -5.38 -3.52 8.22
CA PHE A 51 -5.67 -2.16 7.79
C PHE A 51 -6.77 -1.55 8.69
N ASN A 52 -6.41 -0.53 9.46
CA ASN A 52 -7.31 0.12 10.40
C ASN A 52 -8.17 1.19 9.72
N GLU A 53 -7.52 2.16 9.09
CA GLU A 53 -8.16 3.38 8.61
C GLU A 53 -7.29 4.09 7.55
N LEU A 54 -7.97 4.77 6.61
CA LEU A 54 -7.36 5.71 5.67
C LEU A 54 -7.70 7.13 6.11
N ILE A 55 -6.69 7.89 6.55
CA ILE A 55 -6.89 9.30 6.92
C ILE A 55 -6.55 10.18 5.72
N HIS A 56 -7.52 10.92 5.21
CA HIS A 56 -7.30 11.91 4.16
C HIS A 56 -6.61 13.16 4.75
N VAL A 57 -5.43 13.51 4.24
CA VAL A 57 -4.62 14.61 4.79
C VAL A 57 -4.53 15.84 3.89
N ALA A 58 -4.91 15.76 2.61
CA ALA A 58 -4.83 16.90 1.68
C ALA A 58 -5.90 16.86 0.59
N ASN A 59 -6.82 17.83 0.60
CA ASN A 59 -7.96 17.92 -0.33
C ASN A 59 -7.57 17.92 -1.82
N ASP A 60 -6.74 18.87 -2.27
CA ASP A 60 -6.47 19.05 -3.70
C ASP A 60 -5.42 18.08 -4.25
N LYS A 61 -4.70 17.37 -3.37
CA LYS A 61 -3.58 16.48 -3.74
C LYS A 61 -3.84 15.00 -3.46
N GLY A 62 -5.02 14.67 -2.93
CA GLY A 62 -5.46 13.29 -2.69
C GLY A 62 -4.39 12.47 -2.00
N ILE A 63 -4.02 12.83 -0.77
CA ILE A 63 -3.04 12.07 0.02
C ILE A 63 -3.77 11.42 1.19
N TRP A 64 -3.56 10.11 1.38
CA TRP A 64 -4.10 9.36 2.50
C TRP A 64 -3.00 8.64 3.27
N LEU A 65 -3.08 8.66 4.60
CA LEU A 65 -2.24 7.83 5.46
C LEU A 65 -2.89 6.46 5.65
N ILE A 66 -2.10 5.40 5.48
CA ILE A 66 -2.49 4.03 5.76
C ILE A 66 -2.09 3.71 7.20
N LEU A 67 -3.08 3.54 8.07
CA LEU A 67 -2.86 3.11 9.44
C LEU A 67 -2.99 1.59 9.53
N PHE A 68 -1.94 0.92 10.03
CA PHE A 68 -1.96 -0.51 10.32
C PHE A 68 -2.13 -0.75 11.82
N LYS A 69 -2.91 -1.78 12.18
CA LYS A 69 -2.94 -2.32 13.55
C LYS A 69 -1.82 -3.34 13.72
N PRO A 70 -0.76 -3.01 14.49
CA PRO A 70 0.35 -3.94 14.70
C PRO A 70 -0.08 -5.22 15.43
N GLU A 71 -1.15 -5.17 16.22
CA GLU A 71 -1.66 -6.29 17.01
C GLU A 71 -2.32 -7.40 16.17
N ILE A 72 -2.86 -7.07 14.98
CA ILE A 72 -3.49 -8.05 14.07
C ILE A 72 -2.45 -8.75 13.21
N LEU A 73 -1.31 -8.11 12.99
CA LEU A 73 -0.13 -8.73 12.45
C LEU A 73 0.52 -9.59 13.55
N GLU A 74 -0.13 -10.67 13.99
CA GLU A 74 0.59 -11.80 14.56
C GLU A 74 1.40 -12.43 13.41
N ILE A 75 2.53 -11.81 13.11
CA ILE A 75 3.36 -12.14 11.97
C ILE A 75 4.01 -13.50 12.23
N LYS A 76 3.34 -14.58 11.81
CA LYS A 76 3.90 -15.94 11.85
C LYS A 76 4.83 -16.28 10.69
N VAL A 77 5.21 -15.31 9.84
CA VAL A 77 6.10 -15.57 8.67
C VAL A 77 7.23 -14.54 8.46
N HIS A 78 7.07 -13.28 8.90
CA HIS A 78 8.07 -12.19 8.82
C HIS A 78 8.21 -11.37 10.12
N ALA A 79 8.33 -12.03 11.28
CA ALA A 79 8.44 -11.33 12.57
C ALA A 79 9.58 -10.30 12.61
N ASP A 80 10.61 -10.50 11.79
CA ASP A 80 11.78 -9.64 11.70
C ASP A 80 11.57 -8.41 10.78
N ASN A 81 10.47 -8.33 10.03
CA ASN A 81 10.17 -7.20 9.16
C ASN A 81 8.67 -6.84 9.08
N PRO A 82 8.09 -6.22 10.13
CA PRO A 82 6.70 -5.79 10.12
C PRO A 82 6.41 -4.66 9.13
N ILE A 83 5.17 -4.62 8.62
CA ILE A 83 4.60 -3.46 7.93
C ILE A 83 4.24 -2.41 8.97
N LEU A 84 4.74 -1.20 8.80
CA LEU A 84 4.56 -0.09 9.74
C LEU A 84 3.39 0.82 9.39
N GLY A 85 3.04 0.90 8.10
CA GLY A 85 2.22 1.98 7.61
C GLY A 85 2.31 2.13 6.10
N GLY A 86 1.83 3.27 5.63
CA GLY A 86 2.06 3.69 4.26
C GLY A 86 1.30 4.95 3.91
N THR A 87 1.40 5.33 2.63
CA THR A 87 0.72 6.50 2.07
C THR A 87 0.12 6.14 0.71
N ILE A 88 -1.06 6.68 0.43
CA ILE A 88 -1.69 6.65 -0.89
C ILE A 88 -1.67 8.06 -1.45
N VAL A 89 -1.25 8.23 -2.70
CA VAL A 89 -1.27 9.50 -3.42
C VAL A 89 -2.11 9.33 -4.67
N GLN A 90 -3.12 10.18 -4.86
CA GLN A 90 -3.82 10.30 -6.13
C GLN A 90 -2.86 10.96 -7.12
N THR A 91 -2.44 10.17 -8.09
CA THR A 91 -1.54 10.56 -9.16
C THR A 91 -2.35 11.05 -10.35
N ASP A 92 -1.71 11.88 -11.18
CA ASP A 92 -2.28 12.26 -12.47
C ASP A 92 -2.56 10.98 -13.28
N PRO A 93 -3.79 10.76 -13.79
CA PRO A 93 -4.12 9.58 -14.59
C PRO A 93 -3.34 9.47 -15.90
N THR A 94 -2.69 10.54 -16.34
CA THR A 94 -1.78 10.57 -17.51
C THR A 94 -0.32 10.36 -17.14
N ALA A 95 0.01 10.26 -15.85
CA ALA A 95 1.36 9.98 -15.41
C ALA A 95 1.83 8.60 -15.92
N PRO A 96 3.13 8.42 -16.21
CA PRO A 96 3.69 7.12 -16.51
C PRO A 96 3.38 6.12 -15.39
N VAL A 97 2.94 4.92 -15.79
CA VAL A 97 2.68 3.81 -14.88
C VAL A 97 3.97 3.00 -14.72
N ARG A 98 4.42 2.81 -13.47
CA ARG A 98 5.49 1.87 -13.13
C ARG A 98 5.03 0.44 -13.38
N ASN A 99 5.78 -0.26 -14.20
CA ASN A 99 5.66 -1.70 -14.35
C ASN A 99 6.63 -2.41 -13.38
N GLU A 100 6.32 -3.64 -12.98
CA GLU A 100 7.23 -4.43 -12.13
C GLU A 100 8.58 -4.72 -12.79
N SER A 101 8.65 -4.60 -14.13
CA SER A 101 9.90 -4.66 -14.92
C SER A 101 10.81 -3.44 -14.74
N ASP A 102 10.29 -2.34 -14.17
CA ASP A 102 11.02 -1.06 -14.06
C ASP A 102 11.83 -0.98 -12.75
N LYS A 103 12.13 -2.12 -12.12
CA LYS A 103 13.05 -2.21 -10.98
C LYS A 103 14.47 -1.91 -11.46
N PRO A 104 15.23 -1.04 -10.76
CA PRO A 104 16.65 -0.82 -11.05
C PRO A 104 17.49 -2.07 -10.80
#